data_AF-A0A2D4NLT3-F1
#
_entry.id   AF-A0A2D4NLT3-F1
#
_cell.length_a   1.000
_cell.length_b   1.000
_cell.length_c   1.000
_cell.angle_alpha   90.00
_cell.angle_beta   90.00
_cell.angle_gamma   90.00
#
_symmetry.space_group_name_H-M   'P 1'
#
loop_
_entity.id
_entity.type
_entity.pdbx_description
1 polymer ?
#
loop_
_entity_poly.entity_id
_entity_poly.type
_entity_poly.pdbx_seq_one_letter_code
_entity_poly.pdbx_strand_id
1 'polypeptide(L)'
;ILGHLKSVDMCTFSSPIKLLRFGFSSMFGFGSRTLALAEKHRWIPPNQRKDFAVIKTLASLRPEDCEISFLPLKHLQQDSQENDRRKEGRFKPDYTDEW
;
A
#
# COMPACT_ATOMS: atom_id res chain seq x y z
N ILE A 1 9.50 -22.80 8.92
CA ILE A 1 9.38 -21.32 8.78
C ILE A 1 10.08 -20.70 9.99
N LEU A 2 11.19 -19.99 9.81
CA LEU A 2 12.07 -19.45 10.86
C LEU A 2 11.56 -18.12 11.47
N GLY A 3 10.28 -18.05 11.85
CA GLY A 3 9.76 -17.14 12.88
C GLY A 3 9.86 -15.61 12.73
N HIS A 4 10.40 -15.04 11.65
CA HIS A 4 10.49 -13.57 11.52
C HIS A 4 9.13 -12.94 11.22
N LEU A 5 8.48 -12.41 12.25
CA LEU A 5 7.23 -11.66 12.14
C LEU A 5 7.52 -10.18 11.86
N LYS A 6 6.92 -9.63 10.80
CA LYS A 6 6.95 -8.19 10.49
C LYS A 6 5.53 -7.67 10.32
N SER A 7 5.28 -6.50 10.90
CA SER A 7 4.05 -5.76 10.62
C SER A 7 4.06 -5.24 9.19
N VAL A 8 2.91 -5.30 8.52
CA VAL A 8 2.70 -4.80 7.15
C VAL A 8 1.36 -4.10 7.07
N ASP A 9 1.28 -3.05 6.26
CA ASP A 9 0.02 -2.39 5.97
C ASP A 9 -0.83 -3.21 5.01
N MET A 10 -2.15 -3.10 5.15
CA MET A 10 -3.10 -3.81 4.31
C MET A 10 -4.27 -2.90 3.93
N CYS A 11 -4.69 -2.99 2.67
CA CYS A 11 -5.87 -2.29 2.19
C CYS A 11 -7.14 -3.06 2.57
N THR A 12 -8.18 -2.28 2.86
CA THR A 12 -9.54 -2.77 3.03
C THR A 12 -10.35 -2.37 1.82
N PHE A 13 -11.05 -3.33 1.21
CA PHE A 13 -11.88 -3.13 0.03
C PHE A 13 -13.34 -3.37 0.38
N SER A 14 -14.18 -2.39 0.05
CA SER A 14 -15.62 -2.47 0.22
C SER A 14 -16.29 -2.37 -1.15
N SER A 15 -17.41 -3.07 -1.31
CA SER A 15 -18.29 -2.92 -2.48
C SER A 15 -19.74 -2.97 -2.00
N PRO A 16 -20.69 -2.29 -2.68
CA PRO A 16 -22.07 -2.19 -2.20
C PRO A 16 -22.79 -3.54 -1.99
N ILE A 17 -22.30 -4.61 -2.62
CA ILE A 17 -23.00 -5.89 -2.77
C ILE A 17 -22.28 -7.03 -2.03
N LYS A 18 -21.10 -6.78 -1.44
CA LYS A 18 -20.27 -7.85 -0.84
C LYS A 18 -19.73 -7.45 0.52
N LEU A 19 -19.40 -8.48 1.30
CA LEU A 19 -18.62 -8.37 2.52
C LEU A 19 -17.26 -7.72 2.26
N LEU A 20 -16.75 -7.06 3.30
CA LEU A 20 -15.43 -6.44 3.36
C LEU A 20 -14.33 -7.44 2.96
N ARG A 21 -13.38 -7.01 2.12
CA ARG A 21 -12.24 -7.81 1.67
C ARG A 21 -10.94 -7.12 2.05
N PHE A 22 -9.87 -7.90 2.19
CA PHE A 22 -8.55 -7.39 2.55
C PHE A 22 -7.51 -7.83 1.53
N GLY A 23 -6.51 -6.98 1.28
CA GLY A 23 -5.38 -7.32 0.41
C GLY A 23 -4.39 -6.17 0.32
N PHE A 24 -3.28 -6.38 -0.39
CA PHE A 24 -2.17 -5.43 -0.41
C PHE A 24 -2.34 -4.31 -1.45
N SER A 25 -3.09 -4.56 -2.52
CA SER A 25 -3.35 -3.57 -3.57
C SER A 25 -4.63 -3.91 -4.31
N SER A 26 -5.22 -2.89 -4.93
CA SER A 26 -6.31 -3.03 -5.89
C SER A 26 -5.95 -2.20 -7.13
N MET A 27 -6.25 -2.76 -8.29
CA MET A 27 -6.05 -2.10 -9.58
C MET A 27 -7.41 -2.01 -10.28
N PHE A 28 -7.65 -0.86 -10.91
CA PHE A 28 -8.80 -0.62 -11.79
C PHE A 28 -8.29 -0.27 -13.20
N GLY A 29 -9.09 -0.56 -14.22
CA GLY A 29 -8.76 -0.25 -15.63
C GLY A 29 -7.65 -1.13 -16.23
N PHE A 30 -6.80 -0.53 -17.07
CA PHE A 30 -5.73 -1.20 -17.83
C PHE A 30 -4.94 -2.27 -17.04
N GLY A 31 -4.46 -1.93 -15.84
CA GLY A 31 -3.64 -2.85 -15.04
C GLY A 31 -4.41 -4.10 -14.60
N SER A 32 -5.68 -3.93 -14.20
CA SER A 32 -6.56 -5.04 -13.82
C SER A 32 -6.87 -5.97 -14.99
N ARG A 33 -7.13 -5.39 -16.18
CA ARG A 33 -7.36 -6.14 -17.42
C ARG A 33 -6.11 -6.90 -17.86
N THR A 34 -4.95 -6.26 -17.77
CA THR A 34 -3.65 -6.87 -18.05
C THR A 34 -3.40 -8.06 -17.11
N LEU A 35 -3.63 -7.88 -15.80
CA LEU A 35 -3.45 -8.95 -14.82
C LEU A 35 -4.42 -10.11 -15.08
N ALA A 36 -5.71 -9.84 -15.31
CA ALA A 36 -6.71 -10.86 -15.63
C ALA A 36 -6.34 -11.64 -16.91
N LEU A 37 -5.80 -10.96 -17.91
CA LEU A 37 -5.33 -11.58 -19.14
C LEU A 37 -4.11 -12.47 -18.89
N ALA A 38 -3.12 -12.00 -18.13
CA ALA A 38 -1.98 -12.81 -17.72
C ALA A 38 -2.42 -14.05 -16.94
N GLU A 39 -3.36 -13.91 -16.01
CA GLU A 39 -3.88 -15.03 -15.21
C GLU A 39 -4.61 -16.08 -16.06
N LYS A 40 -5.32 -15.66 -17.12
CA LYS A 40 -5.93 -16.58 -18.09
C LYS A 40 -4.91 -17.35 -18.94
N HIS A 41 -3.68 -16.84 -19.09
CA HIS A 41 -2.63 -17.42 -19.94
C HIS A 41 -1.47 -18.03 -19.14
N ARG A 42 -1.78 -18.65 -17.99
CA ARG A 42 -0.78 -19.30 -17.12
C ARG A 42 0.06 -20.41 -17.77
N TRP A 43 -0.38 -20.92 -18.93
CA TRP A 43 0.39 -21.86 -19.74
C TRP A 43 1.62 -21.22 -20.42
N ILE A 44 1.70 -19.88 -20.50
CA ILE A 44 2.87 -19.14 -21.00
C ILE A 44 3.87 -18.92 -19.84
N PRO A 45 5.20 -19.08 -20.08
CA PRO A 45 6.24 -18.79 -19.09
C PRO A 45 6.08 -17.39 -18.47
N PRO A 46 6.34 -17.19 -17.16
CA PRO A 46 5.99 -15.95 -16.44
C PRO A 46 6.46 -14.65 -17.11
N ASN A 47 7.72 -14.58 -17.55
CA ASN A 47 8.28 -13.38 -18.18
C ASN A 47 7.58 -13.08 -19.52
N GLN A 48 7.43 -14.09 -20.37
CA GLN A 48 6.74 -13.97 -21.67
C GLN A 48 5.25 -13.65 -21.49
N ARG A 49 4.62 -14.23 -20.46
CA ARG A 49 3.20 -14.03 -20.15
C ARG A 49 2.90 -12.59 -19.79
N LYS A 50 3.79 -11.98 -18.99
CA LYS A 50 3.69 -10.58 -18.60
C LYS A 50 3.74 -9.69 -19.85
N ASP A 51 4.75 -9.87 -20.69
CA ASP A 51 4.94 -9.05 -21.90
C ASP A 51 3.79 -9.24 -22.88
N PHE A 52 3.37 -10.48 -23.11
CA PHE A 52 2.19 -10.82 -23.90
C PHE A 52 0.93 -10.12 -23.40
N ALA A 53 0.65 -10.19 -22.09
CA ALA A 53 -0.56 -9.60 -21.51
C ALA A 53 -0.55 -8.07 -21.62
N VAL A 54 0.60 -7.43 -21.39
CA VAL A 54 0.76 -5.99 -21.53
C VAL A 54 0.52 -5.57 -22.98
N ILE A 55 1.22 -6.18 -23.94
CA ILE A 55 1.13 -5.82 -25.38
C ILE A 55 -0.30 -6.04 -25.88
N LYS A 56 -0.93 -7.16 -25.53
CA LYS A 56 -2.30 -7.47 -25.97
C LYS A 56 -3.35 -6.55 -25.35
N THR A 57 -3.15 -6.11 -24.10
CA THR A 57 -4.04 -5.13 -23.48
C THR A 57 -3.84 -3.74 -24.10
N LEU A 58 -2.59 -3.36 -24.41
CA LEU A 58 -2.28 -2.10 -25.11
C LEU A 58 -2.87 -2.04 -26.53
N ALA A 59 -2.81 -3.15 -27.27
CA ALA A 59 -3.41 -3.25 -28.60
C ALA A 59 -4.94 -3.05 -28.59
N SER A 60 -5.59 -3.18 -27.43
CA SER A 60 -7.01 -2.96 -27.21
C SER A 60 -7.26 -1.93 -26.11
N LEU A 61 -6.38 -0.92 -26.03
CA LEU A 61 -6.45 0.15 -25.04
C LEU A 61 -7.77 0.92 -25.21
N ARG A 62 -8.45 1.12 -24.09
CA ARG A 62 -9.69 1.88 -24.01
C ARG A 62 -9.69 2.65 -22.70
N PRO A 63 -10.26 3.86 -22.67
CA PRO A 63 -10.49 4.56 -21.42
C PRO A 63 -11.53 3.82 -20.58
N GLU A 64 -11.44 3.98 -19.27
CA GLU A 64 -12.44 3.50 -18.32
C GLU A 64 -13.08 4.68 -17.60
N ASP A 65 -14.41 4.82 -17.73
CA ASP A 65 -15.16 5.85 -17.03
C ASP A 65 -15.18 5.53 -15.52
N CYS A 66 -14.58 6.41 -14.73
CA CYS A 66 -14.56 6.25 -13.27
C CYS A 66 -14.44 7.60 -12.56
N GLU A 67 -14.94 7.64 -11.33
CA GLU A 67 -14.76 8.73 -10.39
C GLU A 67 -13.73 8.31 -9.33
N ILE A 68 -12.75 9.18 -9.07
CA ILE A 68 -11.72 8.96 -8.07
C ILE A 68 -11.80 10.06 -7.03
N SER A 69 -12.02 9.66 -5.78
CA SER A 69 -11.92 10.52 -4.61
C SER A 69 -10.88 9.95 -3.66
N PHE A 70 -10.14 10.82 -2.97
CA PHE A 70 -9.11 10.40 -2.02
C PHE A 70 -9.02 11.38 -0.85
N LEU A 71 -8.63 10.85 0.30
CA LEU A 71 -8.29 11.64 1.47
C LEU A 71 -6.76 11.83 1.48
N PRO A 72 -6.24 13.05 1.25
CA PRO A 72 -4.81 13.27 1.30
C PRO A 72 -4.31 13.01 2.73
N LEU A 73 -3.14 12.37 2.83
CA LEU A 73 -2.47 12.26 4.12
C LEU A 73 -2.14 13.69 4.60
N LYS A 74 -2.73 14.09 5.72
CA LYS A 74 -2.30 15.33 6.38
C LYS A 74 -0.87 15.10 6.83
N HIS A 75 0.10 15.72 6.17
CA HIS A 75 1.45 15.76 6.70
C HIS A 75 1.37 16.36 8.11
N LEU A 76 1.87 15.65 9.12
CA LEU A 76 2.33 16.21 10.39
C LEU A 76 3.53 17.13 10.10
N GLN A 77 3.35 18.16 9.28
CA GLN A 77 4.22 19.31 9.29
C GLN A 77 3.74 20.16 10.46
N GLN A 78 4.64 20.38 11.42
CA GLN A 78 4.48 21.23 12.61
C GLN A 78 4.05 20.49 13.89
N ASP A 79 4.96 19.67 14.44
CA ASP A 79 5.07 19.44 15.90
C ASP A 79 6.47 18.91 16.34
N SER A 80 7.40 18.69 15.40
CA SER A 80 8.79 18.32 15.70
C SER A 80 9.72 19.52 15.99
N GLN A 81 9.26 20.77 15.83
CA GLN A 81 10.08 21.97 16.11
C GLN A 81 9.73 22.68 17.43
N GLU A 82 8.61 22.35 18.10
CA GLU A 82 8.25 22.99 19.38
C GLU A 82 8.66 22.17 20.61
N ASN A 83 8.84 20.85 20.48
CA ASN A 83 9.15 19.97 21.61
C ASN A 83 10.65 19.85 21.95
N ASP A 84 11.56 20.37 21.12
CA ASP A 84 13.00 20.35 21.40
C ASP A 84 13.45 21.54 22.26
N ARG A 85 12.70 22.65 22.28
CA ARG A 85 13.02 23.83 23.11
C ARG A 85 12.55 23.72 24.56
N ARG A 86 11.70 22.73 24.89
CA ARG A 86 11.18 22.55 26.26
C ARG A 86 11.93 21.49 27.07
N LYS A 87 12.90 20.76 26.49
CA LYS A 87 13.61 19.65 27.15
C LYS A 87 15.02 19.97 27.66
N GLU A 88 15.57 21.15 27.40
CA GLU A 88 16.88 21.55 27.95
C GLU A 88 16.83 22.14 29.38
N GLY A 89 15.63 22.32 29.97
CA GLY A 89 15.49 23.08 31.23
C GLY A 89 15.35 22.28 32.53
N ARG A 90 15.05 20.98 32.50
CA ARG A 90 14.80 20.20 33.73
C ARG A 90 15.12 18.74 33.49
N PHE A 91 16.21 18.27 34.08
CA PHE A 91 16.24 17.20 35.09
C PHE A 91 17.71 16.89 35.39
N LYS A 92 18.19 17.31 36.57
CA LYS A 92 19.39 16.73 37.17
C LYS A 92 19.01 15.33 37.70
N PRO A 93 19.75 14.27 37.40
CA PRO A 93 19.57 13.00 38.09
C PRO A 93 20.26 13.10 39.47
N ASP A 94 19.46 13.00 40.52
CA ASP A 94 19.95 12.70 41.87
C ASP A 94 20.08 11.18 41.98
N TYR A 95 21.20 10.76 42.55
CA TYR A 95 21.70 9.40 42.61
C TYR A 95 21.23 8.75 43.90
N THR A 96 20.57 7.59 43.85
CA THR A 96 20.57 6.64 44.98
C THR A 96 20.26 5.20 44.54
N ASP A 97 21.05 4.29 45.12
CA ASP A 97 21.15 2.84 44.94
C ASP A 97 19.98 2.01 45.54
N GLU A 98 20.03 0.71 45.23
CA GLU A 98 19.43 -0.48 45.90
C GLU A 98 17.92 -0.72 45.65
N TRP A 99 17.40 -1.91 45.30
CA TRP A 99 17.80 -3.32 45.47
C TRP A 99 17.43 -4.17 44.25
#